data_AF-A0A3M1I741-F1
#
_entry.id   AF-A0A3M1I741-F1
#
_cell.length_a   1.000
_cell.length_b   1.000
_cell.length_c   1.000
_cell.angle_alpha   90.00
_cell.angle_beta   90.00
_cell.angle_gamma   90.00
#
_symmetry.space_group_name_H-M   'P 1'
#
loop_
_entity.id
_entity.type
_entity.pdbx_description
1 polymer ?
#
loop_
_entity_poly.entity_id
_entity_poly.type
_entity_poly.pdbx_seq_one_letter_code
_entity_poly.pdbx_strand_id
1 'polypeptide(L)'
;NITVRHCSIYDTPRAGINIGDGCWGGHVIEFCDVFDTVLETGDHGSFNSWGRDRFWGLKDVDLNTITQSELRDLPLLDATRPNILRNNRWRCDHGWDIDLDDGSSNYRIYNNLCLHGGLKNREGFYRVVENNVIVNNSFHPHVWYRHSEDVFRRNIVFTPYKPIRVPKPWGREVDYNLLHRPGMKGTQPAAVLQQQSGRDEHSVVGDALFIDPARGDYRVKEGSPALALGFRNFPMDQFGVTSPRLRRLARTPELPQAGEGQEQASNRDARVVAWLGARLKNVIGLGEVSAAGLPDEIGVSIVEVPPGSPAAAAGLRAGDVILECAGRPAHELGQFLRAWRRASGTVSLRIWRDQKSVELKITKP
;
A
#
# COMPACT_ATOMS: atom_id res chain seq x y z
N ASN A 1 17.28 -8.77 16.34
CA ASN A 1 17.91 -9.05 15.02
C ASN A 1 17.79 -10.53 14.65
N ILE A 2 16.66 -10.92 14.04
CA ILE A 2 16.41 -12.31 13.56
C ILE A 2 16.73 -12.36 12.07
N THR A 3 17.27 -13.49 11.59
CA THR A 3 17.36 -13.75 10.15
C THR A 3 16.51 -14.94 9.74
N VAL A 4 15.64 -14.73 8.76
CA VAL A 4 14.86 -15.77 8.07
C VAL A 4 15.43 -15.91 6.67
N ARG A 5 15.89 -17.10 6.30
CA ARG A 5 16.50 -17.32 4.99
C ARG A 5 16.16 -18.68 4.41
N HIS A 6 15.98 -18.72 3.09
CA HIS A 6 15.72 -19.96 2.35
C HIS A 6 14.55 -20.76 2.93
N CYS A 7 13.45 -20.06 3.23
CA CYS A 7 12.21 -20.67 3.70
C CYS A 7 11.19 -20.70 2.56
N SER A 8 10.45 -21.80 2.44
CA SER A 8 9.23 -21.88 1.63
C SER A 8 8.05 -21.93 2.60
N ILE A 9 7.17 -20.92 2.57
CA ILE A 9 6.05 -20.77 3.52
C ILE A 9 4.77 -20.59 2.72
N TYR A 10 3.79 -21.46 2.93
CA TYR A 10 2.54 -21.44 2.19
C TYR A 10 1.42 -22.14 2.97
N ASP A 11 0.18 -22.01 2.47
CA ASP A 11 -1.06 -22.46 3.12
C ASP A 11 -1.25 -21.84 4.51
N THR A 12 -1.24 -20.50 4.57
CA THR A 12 -1.37 -19.77 5.84
C THR A 12 -2.69 -18.99 5.92
N PRO A 13 -3.40 -19.02 7.06
CA PRO A 13 -4.69 -18.34 7.20
C PRO A 13 -4.54 -16.81 7.21
N ARG A 14 -3.35 -16.31 7.52
CA ARG A 14 -2.98 -14.88 7.59
C ARG A 14 -1.63 -14.66 6.88
N ALA A 15 -0.81 -13.71 7.33
CA ALA A 15 0.49 -13.44 6.73
C ALA A 15 1.45 -14.62 6.90
N GLY A 16 2.31 -14.85 5.91
CA GLY A 16 3.33 -15.90 5.96
C GLY A 16 4.49 -15.53 6.90
N ILE A 17 4.94 -14.27 6.85
CA ILE A 17 5.92 -13.71 7.78
C ILE A 17 5.36 -12.39 8.31
N ASN A 18 5.34 -12.21 9.63
CA ASN A 18 4.92 -10.97 10.28
C ASN A 18 5.98 -10.44 11.26
N ILE A 19 6.31 -9.15 11.17
CA ILE A 19 7.02 -8.42 12.22
C ILE A 19 5.98 -7.59 12.99
N GLY A 20 5.68 -7.99 14.23
CA GLY A 20 4.65 -7.37 15.05
C GLY A 20 5.18 -6.43 16.14
N ASP A 21 4.23 -5.82 16.85
CA ASP A 21 4.42 -4.91 17.98
C ASP A 21 5.54 -5.35 18.93
N GLY A 22 6.51 -4.45 19.16
CA GLY A 22 7.63 -4.65 20.08
C GLY A 22 8.81 -5.44 19.52
N CYS A 23 8.79 -5.87 18.26
CA CYS A 23 9.84 -6.70 17.63
C CYS A 23 10.61 -5.93 16.55
N TRP A 24 11.04 -4.70 16.84
CA TRP A 24 11.50 -3.77 15.82
C TRP A 24 13.02 -3.76 15.59
N GLY A 25 13.37 -3.63 14.31
CA GLY A 25 14.71 -3.29 13.86
C GLY A 25 15.69 -4.45 13.66
N GLY A 26 16.49 -4.33 12.61
CA GLY A 26 17.66 -5.19 12.35
C GLY A 26 17.33 -6.62 11.93
N HIS A 27 16.10 -6.90 11.50
CA HIS A 27 15.70 -8.18 10.94
C HIS A 27 16.16 -8.30 9.48
N VAL A 28 16.47 -9.52 9.04
CA VAL A 28 16.79 -9.82 7.64
C VAL A 28 15.90 -10.97 7.17
N ILE A 29 15.16 -10.76 6.10
CA ILE A 29 14.38 -11.80 5.41
C ILE A 29 14.89 -11.89 3.99
N GLU A 30 15.46 -13.04 3.63
CA GLU A 30 16.12 -13.21 2.33
C GLU A 30 15.93 -14.59 1.70
N PHE A 31 15.87 -14.63 0.36
CA PHE A 31 15.76 -15.88 -0.41
C PHE A 31 14.55 -16.75 -0.02
N CYS A 32 13.48 -16.17 0.51
CA CYS A 32 12.26 -16.87 0.87
C CYS A 32 11.29 -16.94 -0.33
N ASP A 33 10.44 -17.95 -0.33
CA ASP A 33 9.34 -18.15 -1.28
C ASP A 33 8.05 -18.26 -0.48
N VAL A 34 7.23 -17.20 -0.48
CA VAL A 34 6.06 -17.09 0.42
C VAL A 34 4.81 -16.79 -0.38
N PHE A 35 3.81 -17.67 -0.30
CA PHE A 35 2.61 -17.62 -1.13
C PHE A 35 1.42 -18.33 -0.47
N ASP A 36 0.24 -18.34 -1.10
CA ASP A 36 -1.00 -18.91 -0.52
C ASP A 36 -1.23 -18.42 0.93
N THR A 37 -1.14 -17.10 1.09
CA THR A 37 -1.29 -16.41 2.36
C THR A 37 -2.62 -15.68 2.44
N VAL A 38 -3.05 -15.36 3.66
CA VAL A 38 -4.28 -14.59 3.90
C VAL A 38 -5.52 -15.37 3.44
N LEU A 39 -5.53 -16.70 3.65
CA LEU A 39 -6.61 -17.57 3.18
C LEU A 39 -7.92 -17.46 3.97
N GLU A 40 -7.86 -16.99 5.23
CA GLU A 40 -9.02 -16.92 6.12
C GLU A 40 -9.24 -15.51 6.69
N THR A 41 -8.41 -14.55 6.29
CA THR A 41 -8.39 -13.19 6.84
C THR A 41 -8.30 -12.17 5.71
N GLY A 42 -8.12 -10.89 6.03
CA GLY A 42 -7.87 -9.83 5.07
C GLY A 42 -6.89 -8.80 5.66
N ASP A 43 -6.63 -7.74 4.89
CA ASP A 43 -5.76 -6.62 5.27
C ASP A 43 -4.37 -7.06 5.77
N HIS A 44 -3.68 -7.82 4.91
CA HIS A 44 -2.36 -8.41 5.17
C HIS A 44 -1.64 -8.74 3.86
N GLY A 45 -0.51 -9.43 3.97
CA GLY A 45 0.21 -9.93 2.81
C GLY A 45 1.04 -11.18 3.04
N SER A 46 1.78 -11.62 2.02
CA SER A 46 2.76 -12.70 2.19
C SER A 46 3.83 -12.30 3.21
N PHE A 47 4.27 -11.05 3.15
CA PHE A 47 4.92 -10.36 4.26
C PHE A 47 3.97 -9.33 4.88
N ASN A 48 4.00 -9.20 6.21
CA ASN A 48 3.38 -8.11 6.93
C ASN A 48 4.30 -7.48 8.00
N SER A 49 4.09 -6.21 8.31
CA SER A 49 4.50 -5.65 9.60
C SER A 49 3.52 -4.62 10.15
N TRP A 50 3.41 -4.53 11.48
CA TRP A 50 2.59 -3.50 12.16
C TRP A 50 3.46 -2.52 12.94
N GLY A 51 4.10 -1.54 12.30
CA GLY A 51 5.08 -0.67 12.97
C GLY A 51 4.53 0.38 13.94
N ARG A 52 3.69 -0.06 14.88
CA ARG A 52 3.06 0.74 15.94
C ARG A 52 4.09 1.08 17.03
N ASP A 53 5.20 1.64 16.60
CA ASP A 53 6.29 2.15 17.42
C ASP A 53 5.79 3.29 18.31
N ARG A 54 6.59 3.69 19.30
CA ARG A 54 6.23 4.74 20.27
C ARG A 54 5.86 6.09 19.62
N PHE A 55 6.30 6.34 18.40
CA PHE A 55 5.95 7.56 17.66
C PHE A 55 4.52 7.52 17.10
N TRP A 56 3.97 6.33 16.85
CA TRP A 56 2.74 6.14 16.10
C TRP A 56 1.52 6.53 16.95
N GLY A 57 0.73 7.48 16.45
CA GLY A 57 -0.47 7.98 17.15
C GLY A 57 -0.20 8.93 18.33
N LEU A 58 1.01 9.50 18.45
CA LEU A 58 1.29 10.53 19.45
C LEU A 58 0.41 11.78 19.22
N LYS A 59 -0.24 12.26 20.28
CA LYS A 59 -1.21 13.36 20.19
C LYS A 59 -0.58 14.75 20.10
N ASP A 60 0.59 14.91 20.73
CA ASP A 60 1.26 16.20 20.88
C ASP A 60 2.40 16.38 19.86
N VAL A 61 2.49 15.47 18.87
CA VAL A 61 3.49 15.49 17.82
C VAL A 61 2.79 15.50 16.47
N ASP A 62 3.04 16.53 15.66
CA ASP A 62 2.59 16.54 14.27
C ASP A 62 3.51 15.69 13.40
N LEU A 63 3.03 14.51 13.03
CA LEU A 63 3.78 13.57 12.20
C LEU A 63 4.06 14.11 10.78
N ASN A 64 3.36 15.15 10.31
CA ASN A 64 3.67 15.78 9.02
C ASN A 64 4.89 16.69 9.04
N THR A 65 5.35 17.09 10.22
CA THR A 65 6.50 18.00 10.39
C THR A 65 7.62 17.38 11.23
N ILE A 66 7.42 16.17 11.76
CA ILE A 66 8.33 15.51 12.69
C ILE A 66 9.77 15.41 12.17
N THR A 67 9.97 15.04 10.91
CA THR A 67 11.29 14.86 10.30
C THR A 67 12.05 16.16 10.06
N GLN A 68 11.37 17.31 10.24
CA GLN A 68 11.93 18.66 10.12
C GLN A 68 12.15 19.33 11.49
N SER A 69 11.87 18.63 12.59
CA SER A 69 11.99 19.11 13.96
C SER A 69 13.17 18.46 14.71
N GLU A 70 13.37 18.86 15.96
CA GLU A 70 14.25 18.18 16.91
C GLU A 70 13.84 16.72 17.19
N LEU A 71 12.59 16.35 16.89
CA LEU A 71 12.05 14.99 17.05
C LEU A 71 12.24 14.11 15.80
N ARG A 72 13.04 14.53 14.81
CA ARG A 72 13.21 13.80 13.53
C ARG A 72 13.60 12.34 13.67
N ASP A 73 14.33 11.98 14.73
CA ASP A 73 14.82 10.63 14.96
C ASP A 73 13.78 9.77 15.72
N LEU A 74 12.66 10.34 16.15
CA LEU A 74 11.62 9.64 16.91
C LEU A 74 11.08 8.38 16.19
N PRO A 75 10.81 8.39 14.86
CA PRO A 75 10.40 7.19 14.13
C PRO A 75 11.47 6.09 14.04
N LEU A 76 12.71 6.37 14.44
CA LEU A 76 13.84 5.44 14.39
C LEU A 76 14.22 4.88 15.76
N LEU A 77 13.61 5.36 16.85
CA LEU A 77 14.03 4.97 18.20
C LEU A 77 13.72 3.51 18.54
N ASP A 78 12.70 2.92 17.93
CA ASP A 78 12.34 1.51 18.13
C ASP A 78 12.95 0.64 17.02
N ALA A 79 12.76 1.01 15.75
CA ALA A 79 13.46 0.41 14.62
C ALA A 79 14.87 1.00 14.41
N THR A 80 15.77 0.86 15.40
CA THR A 80 17.10 1.51 15.39
C THR A 80 18.06 1.03 14.30
N ARG A 81 17.81 -0.17 13.75
CA ARG A 81 18.50 -0.72 12.58
C ARG A 81 17.46 -1.05 11.52
N PRO A 82 17.75 -0.86 10.23
CA PRO A 82 16.77 -1.14 9.21
C PRO A 82 16.41 -2.63 9.18
N ASN A 83 15.12 -2.92 9.05
CA ASN A 83 14.66 -4.23 8.61
C ASN A 83 14.93 -4.40 7.12
N ILE A 84 15.42 -5.56 6.70
CA ILE A 84 15.86 -5.83 5.33
C ILE A 84 15.01 -6.95 4.74
N LEU A 85 14.32 -6.67 3.63
CA LEU A 85 13.63 -7.67 2.81
C LEU A 85 14.35 -7.73 1.46
N ARG A 86 15.04 -8.84 1.15
CA ARG A 86 15.77 -8.96 -0.11
C ARG A 86 15.77 -10.31 -0.79
N ASN A 87 15.83 -10.32 -2.12
CA ASN A 87 15.96 -11.56 -2.90
C ASN A 87 14.84 -12.57 -2.60
N ASN A 88 13.63 -12.12 -2.26
CA ASN A 88 12.50 -13.00 -1.96
C ASN A 88 11.50 -13.02 -3.11
N ARG A 89 10.68 -14.08 -3.16
CA ARG A 89 9.51 -14.17 -4.02
C ARG A 89 8.25 -14.21 -3.15
N TRP A 90 7.28 -13.37 -3.50
CA TRP A 90 6.07 -13.12 -2.74
C TRP A 90 4.85 -13.26 -3.65
N ARG A 91 3.79 -13.91 -3.17
CA ARG A 91 2.48 -13.91 -3.84
C ARG A 91 1.34 -13.93 -2.84
N CYS A 92 0.53 -12.87 -2.80
CA CYS A 92 -0.71 -12.82 -2.05
C CYS A 92 -1.87 -12.42 -2.96
N ASP A 93 -2.88 -13.28 -3.01
CA ASP A 93 -4.05 -13.09 -3.88
C ASP A 93 -5.22 -12.39 -3.15
N HIS A 94 -5.16 -12.32 -1.82
CA HIS A 94 -6.19 -11.73 -0.95
C HIS A 94 -5.68 -10.52 -0.15
N GLY A 95 -4.64 -9.85 -0.67
CA GLY A 95 -3.95 -8.77 0.04
C GLY A 95 -2.76 -8.23 -0.76
N TRP A 96 -1.66 -7.90 -0.06
CA TRP A 96 -0.43 -7.40 -0.69
C TRP A 96 0.67 -8.47 -0.69
N ASP A 97 1.60 -8.41 -1.64
CA ASP A 97 2.76 -9.32 -1.58
C ASP A 97 3.67 -8.92 -0.40
N ILE A 98 3.86 -7.62 -0.24
CA ILE A 98 4.53 -7.01 0.91
C ILE A 98 3.62 -5.93 1.48
N ASP A 99 3.19 -6.14 2.72
CA ASP A 99 2.36 -5.20 3.48
C ASP A 99 3.16 -4.55 4.62
N LEU A 100 3.56 -3.29 4.46
CA LEU A 100 4.04 -2.48 5.57
C LEU A 100 2.89 -1.66 6.15
N ASP A 101 2.35 -2.14 7.26
CA ASP A 101 1.17 -1.60 7.91
C ASP A 101 1.51 -0.71 9.12
N ASP A 102 0.54 0.09 9.56
CA ASP A 102 0.53 0.88 10.80
C ASP A 102 1.89 1.45 11.26
N GLY A 103 2.47 2.42 10.54
CA GLY A 103 3.66 3.14 11.02
C GLY A 103 5.00 2.45 10.77
N SER A 104 5.01 1.29 10.11
CA SER A 104 6.23 0.56 9.72
C SER A 104 7.32 1.46 9.14
N SER A 105 8.39 1.67 9.93
CA SER A 105 9.48 2.61 9.64
C SER A 105 10.83 1.89 9.53
N ASN A 106 11.79 2.54 8.86
CA ASN A 106 13.17 2.07 8.69
C ASN A 106 13.27 0.68 8.03
N TYR A 107 12.83 0.58 6.77
CA TYR A 107 12.96 -0.64 5.96
C TYR A 107 13.90 -0.45 4.77
N ARG A 108 14.56 -1.52 4.36
CA ARG A 108 15.30 -1.65 3.08
C ARG A 108 14.72 -2.84 2.32
N ILE A 109 14.00 -2.56 1.23
CA ILE A 109 13.27 -3.56 0.46
C ILE A 109 13.82 -3.55 -0.97
N TYR A 110 14.57 -4.59 -1.33
CA TYR A 110 15.20 -4.64 -2.64
C TYR A 110 15.36 -6.04 -3.22
N ASN A 111 15.39 -6.15 -4.54
CA ASN A 111 15.52 -7.43 -5.25
C ASN A 111 14.40 -8.41 -4.91
N ASN A 112 13.17 -7.93 -4.68
CA ASN A 112 12.03 -8.82 -4.46
C ASN A 112 11.24 -8.98 -5.75
N LEU A 113 10.70 -10.19 -5.95
CA LEU A 113 9.72 -10.49 -6.98
C LEU A 113 8.33 -10.59 -6.32
N CYS A 114 7.48 -9.62 -6.59
CA CYS A 114 6.09 -9.56 -6.13
C CYS A 114 5.20 -9.99 -7.30
N LEU A 115 4.46 -11.10 -7.14
CA LEU A 115 3.74 -11.74 -8.24
C LEU A 115 2.28 -11.29 -8.38
N HIS A 116 1.66 -10.65 -7.39
CA HIS A 116 0.25 -10.33 -7.48
C HIS A 116 -0.20 -9.12 -6.66
N GLY A 117 -0.11 -9.18 -5.32
CA GLY A 117 -0.70 -8.18 -4.42
C GLY A 117 -0.01 -6.82 -4.43
N GLY A 118 1.21 -6.73 -4.98
CA GLY A 118 1.98 -5.49 -5.00
C GLY A 118 2.64 -5.16 -3.66
N LEU A 119 3.14 -3.93 -3.53
CA LEU A 119 3.90 -3.50 -2.36
C LEU A 119 3.23 -2.30 -1.70
N LYS A 120 2.76 -2.47 -0.45
CA LYS A 120 2.13 -1.41 0.34
C LYS A 120 3.08 -0.82 1.36
N ASN A 121 3.05 0.51 1.39
CA ASN A 121 3.67 1.34 2.42
C ASN A 121 2.56 2.17 3.05
N ARG A 122 2.02 1.73 4.18
CA ARG A 122 0.99 2.46 4.95
C ARG A 122 1.64 3.23 6.11
N GLU A 123 1.43 4.54 6.18
CA GLU A 123 2.07 5.43 7.20
C GLU A 123 3.59 5.19 7.30
N GLY A 124 4.25 5.65 8.36
CA GLY A 124 5.68 5.36 8.64
C GLY A 124 6.69 6.23 7.88
N PHE A 125 7.97 5.98 8.16
CA PHE A 125 9.08 6.85 7.74
C PHE A 125 10.33 6.06 7.32
N TYR A 126 11.21 6.73 6.58
CA TYR A 126 12.59 6.29 6.29
C TYR A 126 12.71 4.91 5.62
N ARG A 127 11.74 4.52 4.78
CA ARG A 127 11.82 3.27 4.02
C ARG A 127 12.45 3.49 2.67
N VAL A 128 13.28 2.55 2.23
CA VAL A 128 13.85 2.55 0.88
C VAL A 128 13.43 1.29 0.16
N VAL A 129 12.66 1.47 -0.90
CA VAL A 129 12.11 0.42 -1.76
C VAL A 129 12.73 0.58 -3.15
N GLU A 130 13.68 -0.28 -3.50
CA GLU A 130 14.39 -0.16 -4.77
C GLU A 130 14.70 -1.50 -5.42
N ASN A 131 14.81 -1.53 -6.74
CA ASN A 131 15.25 -2.73 -7.46
C ASN A 131 14.31 -3.95 -7.32
N ASN A 132 13.00 -3.73 -7.21
CA ASN A 132 11.99 -4.79 -7.14
C ASN A 132 11.24 -4.94 -8.48
N VAL A 133 10.71 -6.13 -8.74
CA VAL A 133 9.77 -6.39 -9.86
C VAL A 133 8.39 -6.64 -9.26
N ILE A 134 7.42 -5.83 -9.64
CA ILE A 134 6.04 -5.89 -9.13
C ILE A 134 5.11 -6.22 -10.29
N VAL A 135 4.88 -7.52 -10.47
CA VAL A 135 4.18 -8.09 -11.62
C VAL A 135 2.69 -7.81 -11.53
N ASN A 136 2.10 -7.38 -12.64
CA ASN A 136 0.67 -7.09 -12.82
C ASN A 136 0.03 -6.15 -11.77
N ASN A 137 0.86 -5.50 -10.95
CA ASN A 137 0.46 -4.56 -9.91
C ASN A 137 1.55 -3.49 -9.76
N SER A 138 1.54 -2.74 -8.65
CA SER A 138 2.41 -1.59 -8.47
C SER A 138 2.63 -1.25 -7.00
N PHE A 139 3.05 -0.02 -6.75
CA PHE A 139 3.25 0.56 -5.45
C PHE A 139 1.94 1.12 -4.87
N HIS A 140 1.69 0.83 -3.60
CA HIS A 140 0.53 1.25 -2.82
C HIS A 140 0.99 2.15 -1.66
N PRO A 141 1.33 3.44 -1.91
CA PRO A 141 1.59 4.37 -0.83
C PRO A 141 0.26 4.81 -0.22
N HIS A 142 0.00 4.43 1.02
CA HIS A 142 -1.26 4.71 1.69
C HIS A 142 -1.03 5.56 2.92
N VAL A 143 -1.84 6.61 3.08
CA VAL A 143 -1.95 7.43 4.29
C VAL A 143 -0.63 8.00 4.80
N TRP A 144 0.26 8.42 3.90
CA TRP A 144 1.57 8.95 4.27
C TRP A 144 1.48 10.31 4.96
N TYR A 145 2.41 10.52 5.88
CA TYR A 145 2.74 11.84 6.38
C TYR A 145 3.57 12.60 5.36
N ARG A 146 3.52 13.93 5.40
CA ARG A 146 4.49 14.77 4.69
C ARG A 146 5.89 14.46 5.19
N HIS A 147 6.88 14.62 4.30
CA HIS A 147 8.29 14.40 4.66
C HIS A 147 8.53 13.03 5.32
N SER A 148 7.87 11.97 4.81
CA SER A 148 8.08 10.59 5.30
C SER A 148 9.52 10.10 5.10
N GLU A 149 10.32 10.83 4.31
CA GLU A 149 11.69 10.49 3.91
C GLU A 149 11.82 9.17 3.13
N ASP A 150 10.69 8.61 2.70
CA ASP A 150 10.65 7.38 1.92
C ASP A 150 11.29 7.55 0.54
N VAL A 151 11.85 6.45 0.04
CA VAL A 151 12.40 6.32 -1.30
C VAL A 151 11.74 5.17 -2.04
N PHE A 152 11.26 5.43 -3.26
CA PHE A 152 10.75 4.42 -4.19
C PHE A 152 11.38 4.61 -5.57
N ARG A 153 12.37 3.79 -5.93
CA ARG A 153 13.13 4.01 -7.17
C ARG A 153 13.66 2.74 -7.82
N ARG A 154 13.94 2.80 -9.12
CA ARG A 154 14.58 1.69 -9.85
C ARG A 154 13.79 0.40 -9.76
N ASN A 155 12.47 0.49 -9.60
CA ASN A 155 11.57 -0.65 -9.61
C ASN A 155 10.96 -0.83 -11.00
N ILE A 156 10.54 -2.05 -11.31
CA ILE A 156 9.71 -2.33 -12.48
C ILE A 156 8.29 -2.60 -11.98
N VAL A 157 7.34 -1.75 -12.40
CA VAL A 157 5.92 -1.84 -12.02
C VAL A 157 5.06 -2.06 -13.26
N PHE A 158 3.94 -2.75 -13.15
CA PHE A 158 3.10 -3.12 -14.30
C PHE A 158 1.85 -2.24 -14.42
N THR A 159 1.45 -1.56 -13.35
CA THR A 159 0.36 -0.58 -13.36
C THR A 159 0.83 0.77 -12.81
N PRO A 160 0.09 1.86 -13.04
CA PRO A 160 0.27 3.09 -12.27
C PRO A 160 0.21 2.84 -10.76
N TYR A 161 0.77 3.76 -9.98
CA TYR A 161 0.72 3.66 -8.51
C TYR A 161 -0.74 3.71 -8.02
N LYS A 162 -0.98 3.17 -6.84
CA LYS A 162 -2.29 3.08 -6.20
C LYS A 162 -2.32 3.90 -4.89
N PRO A 163 -2.22 5.24 -4.96
CA PRO A 163 -2.11 6.07 -3.77
C PRO A 163 -3.45 6.25 -3.06
N ILE A 164 -3.40 6.33 -1.74
CA ILE A 164 -4.55 6.71 -0.92
C ILE A 164 -4.10 7.76 0.08
N ARG A 165 -4.68 8.96 0.02
CA ARG A 165 -4.37 10.10 0.92
C ARG A 165 -2.86 10.35 1.10
N VAL A 166 -2.14 10.49 -0.01
CA VAL A 166 -0.69 10.74 0.01
C VAL A 166 -0.42 12.20 -0.37
N PRO A 167 0.08 13.05 0.55
CA PRO A 167 0.36 14.44 0.24
C PRO A 167 1.55 14.56 -0.71
N LYS A 168 1.39 15.35 -1.77
CA LYS A 168 2.48 15.65 -2.73
C LYS A 168 3.38 16.78 -2.21
N PRO A 169 4.66 16.81 -2.61
CA PRO A 169 5.37 15.74 -3.33
C PRO A 169 5.64 14.54 -2.40
N TRP A 170 5.69 13.33 -2.95
CA TRP A 170 5.83 12.11 -2.16
C TRP A 170 7.26 11.87 -1.69
N GLY A 171 7.46 11.58 -0.40
CA GLY A 171 8.73 11.12 0.16
C GLY A 171 9.93 12.01 -0.15
N ARG A 172 11.12 11.46 0.08
CA ARG A 172 12.40 12.07 -0.28
C ARG A 172 12.70 11.92 -1.77
N GLU A 173 12.45 10.73 -2.31
CA GLU A 173 12.75 10.38 -3.70
C GLU A 173 11.75 9.34 -4.22
N VAL A 174 10.95 9.69 -5.22
CA VAL A 174 10.15 8.74 -5.99
C VAL A 174 10.52 8.99 -7.44
N ASP A 175 11.39 8.17 -8.01
CA ASP A 175 11.98 8.42 -9.32
C ASP A 175 12.63 7.18 -9.96
N TYR A 176 12.96 7.24 -11.26
CA TYR A 176 13.70 6.21 -11.99
C TYR A 176 13.05 4.81 -12.00
N ASN A 177 11.72 4.75 -12.00
CA ASN A 177 10.94 3.51 -12.12
C ASN A 177 10.55 3.25 -13.58
N LEU A 178 10.49 1.98 -13.95
CA LEU A 178 9.94 1.56 -15.24
C LEU A 178 8.49 1.14 -15.06
N LEU A 179 7.57 1.88 -15.71
CA LEU A 179 6.22 1.39 -15.96
C LEU A 179 6.25 0.43 -17.15
N HIS A 180 6.20 -0.86 -16.87
CA HIS A 180 6.27 -1.90 -17.87
C HIS A 180 5.07 -1.87 -18.81
N ARG A 181 5.35 -1.87 -20.13
CA ARG A 181 4.35 -2.03 -21.19
C ARG A 181 4.84 -3.07 -22.19
N PRO A 182 4.29 -4.31 -22.16
CA PRO A 182 4.71 -5.38 -23.06
C PRO A 182 4.65 -4.96 -24.54
N GLY A 183 5.69 -5.25 -25.30
CA GLY A 183 5.77 -5.00 -26.75
C GLY A 183 5.98 -3.54 -27.16
N MET A 184 6.08 -2.59 -26.21
CA MET A 184 6.33 -1.19 -26.53
C MET A 184 7.76 -1.00 -27.08
N LYS A 185 7.85 -0.37 -28.26
CA LYS A 185 9.15 0.01 -28.85
C LYS A 185 9.61 1.36 -28.29
N GLY A 186 10.84 1.41 -27.78
CA GLY A 186 11.39 2.61 -27.15
C GLY A 186 10.73 2.93 -25.80
N THR A 187 10.92 4.17 -25.34
CA THR A 187 10.40 4.66 -24.06
C THR A 187 9.70 6.00 -24.23
N GLN A 188 8.80 6.30 -23.29
CA GLN A 188 8.19 7.63 -23.12
C GLN A 188 8.24 8.02 -21.64
N PRO A 189 8.18 9.32 -21.29
CA PRO A 189 8.02 9.72 -19.90
C PRO A 189 6.77 9.08 -19.26
N ALA A 190 6.91 8.57 -18.04
CA ALA A 190 5.80 7.99 -17.29
C ALA A 190 4.96 9.11 -16.63
N ALA A 191 4.33 9.97 -17.44
CA ALA A 191 3.64 11.17 -16.97
C ALA A 191 2.58 10.91 -15.88
N VAL A 192 1.92 9.74 -15.91
CA VAL A 192 0.97 9.33 -14.87
C VAL A 192 1.65 9.17 -13.50
N LEU A 193 2.84 8.57 -13.44
CA LEU A 193 3.59 8.37 -12.20
C LEU A 193 4.09 9.71 -11.66
N GLN A 194 4.56 10.58 -12.56
CA GLN A 194 4.97 11.94 -12.23
C GLN A 194 3.81 12.77 -11.68
N GLN A 195 2.67 12.74 -12.36
CA GLN A 195 1.46 13.42 -11.91
C GLN A 195 1.02 12.89 -10.54
N GLN A 196 1.04 11.57 -10.31
CA GLN A 196 0.61 10.97 -9.05
C GLN A 196 1.51 11.39 -7.89
N SER A 197 2.83 11.29 -8.05
CA SER A 197 3.78 11.55 -6.97
C SER A 197 4.11 13.02 -6.76
N GLY A 198 3.91 13.86 -7.78
CA GLY A 198 4.50 15.19 -7.82
C GLY A 198 6.04 15.16 -7.86
N ARG A 199 6.61 14.02 -8.24
CA ARG A 199 8.05 13.74 -8.46
C ARG A 199 8.17 12.89 -9.73
N ASP A 200 9.08 11.92 -9.80
CA ASP A 200 9.15 10.89 -10.85
C ASP A 200 9.49 11.40 -12.25
N GLU A 201 10.37 12.40 -12.33
CA GLU A 201 10.73 13.09 -13.57
C GLU A 201 11.49 12.21 -14.58
N HIS A 202 12.21 11.20 -14.08
CA HIS A 202 13.05 10.32 -14.89
C HIS A 202 12.42 8.94 -15.13
N SER A 203 11.26 8.67 -14.54
CA SER A 203 10.53 7.44 -14.81
C SER A 203 10.02 7.39 -16.24
N VAL A 204 10.05 6.19 -16.81
CA VAL A 204 9.61 5.96 -18.19
C VAL A 204 8.62 4.81 -18.26
N VAL A 205 7.76 4.86 -19.28
CA VAL A 205 6.96 3.73 -19.72
C VAL A 205 7.65 3.08 -20.91
N GLY A 206 7.75 1.75 -20.90
CA GLY A 206 8.42 0.97 -21.93
C GLY A 206 8.39 -0.53 -21.67
N ASP A 207 8.80 -1.32 -22.65
CA ASP A 207 8.97 -2.77 -22.45
C ASP A 207 10.21 -3.03 -21.59
N ALA A 208 10.07 -3.87 -20.57
CA ALA A 208 11.18 -4.24 -19.69
C ALA A 208 12.14 -5.23 -20.35
N LEU A 209 11.73 -5.88 -21.45
CA LEU A 209 12.51 -6.89 -22.17
C LEU A 209 12.91 -8.06 -21.25
N PHE A 210 11.94 -8.60 -20.51
CA PHE A 210 12.17 -9.76 -19.65
C PHE A 210 12.70 -10.98 -20.44
N ILE A 211 13.49 -11.83 -19.78
CA ILE A 211 14.13 -13.01 -20.37
C ILE A 211 13.09 -14.09 -20.67
N ASP A 212 12.39 -14.57 -19.63
CA ASP A 212 11.37 -15.63 -19.76
C ASP A 212 10.35 -15.55 -18.61
N PRO A 213 9.48 -14.52 -18.60
CA PRO A 213 8.53 -14.31 -17.50
C PRO A 213 7.53 -15.46 -17.38
N ALA A 214 7.22 -16.17 -18.47
CA ALA A 214 6.35 -17.35 -18.46
C ALA A 214 6.92 -18.51 -17.64
N ARG A 215 8.25 -18.56 -17.43
CA ARG A 215 8.93 -19.49 -16.53
C ARG A 215 9.40 -18.85 -15.22
N GLY A 216 8.96 -17.61 -14.95
CA GLY A 216 9.31 -16.88 -13.73
C GLY A 216 10.65 -16.16 -13.77
N ASP A 217 11.31 -16.08 -14.93
CA ASP A 217 12.56 -15.34 -15.08
C ASP A 217 12.29 -13.89 -15.49
N TYR A 218 12.12 -13.05 -14.48
CA TYR A 218 11.91 -11.60 -14.60
C TYR A 218 13.22 -10.81 -14.66
N ARG A 219 14.36 -11.45 -14.93
CA ARG A 219 15.56 -10.71 -15.33
C ARG A 219 15.31 -10.05 -16.68
N VAL A 220 15.92 -8.89 -16.90
CA VAL A 220 15.80 -8.13 -18.15
C VAL A 220 17.02 -8.36 -19.04
N LYS A 221 16.80 -8.35 -20.36
CA LYS A 221 17.85 -8.47 -21.38
C LYS A 221 18.70 -7.20 -21.46
N GLU A 222 19.87 -7.32 -22.08
CA GLU A 222 20.66 -6.16 -22.49
C GLU A 222 19.83 -5.22 -23.36
N GLY A 223 20.01 -3.90 -23.18
CA GLY A 223 19.21 -2.88 -23.87
C GLY A 223 17.84 -2.60 -23.22
N SER A 224 17.48 -3.29 -22.14
CA SER A 224 16.28 -2.96 -21.37
C SER A 224 16.36 -1.53 -20.82
N PRO A 225 15.29 -0.72 -20.93
CA PRO A 225 15.24 0.60 -20.32
C PRO A 225 15.34 0.56 -18.79
N ALA A 226 14.94 -0.54 -18.14
CA ALA A 226 15.11 -0.70 -16.70
C ALA A 226 16.58 -0.60 -16.29
N LEU A 227 17.50 -1.20 -17.07
CA LEU A 227 18.94 -1.15 -16.80
C LEU A 227 19.47 0.29 -16.89
N ALA A 228 18.98 1.07 -17.85
CA ALA A 228 19.35 2.48 -18.01
C ALA A 228 18.86 3.36 -16.84
N LEU A 229 17.73 3.01 -16.22
CA LEU A 229 17.23 3.64 -14.99
C LEU A 229 18.00 3.20 -13.74
N GLY A 230 18.89 2.21 -13.85
CA GLY A 230 19.71 1.70 -12.76
C GLY A 230 19.16 0.45 -12.07
N PHE A 231 18.12 -0.19 -12.63
CA PHE A 231 17.72 -1.54 -12.21
C PHE A 231 18.88 -2.53 -12.46
N ARG A 232 19.00 -3.51 -11.58
CA ARG A 232 20.01 -4.57 -11.63
C ARG A 232 19.30 -5.91 -11.52
N ASN A 233 19.59 -6.79 -12.45
CA ASN A 233 19.13 -8.17 -12.37
C ASN A 233 19.60 -8.83 -11.07
N PHE A 234 18.72 -9.62 -10.48
CA PHE A 234 18.98 -10.45 -9.30
C PHE A 234 18.60 -11.91 -9.59
N PRO A 235 19.10 -12.90 -8.81
CA PRO A 235 18.80 -14.31 -9.05
C PRO A 235 17.31 -14.63 -8.94
N MET A 236 16.77 -15.34 -9.92
CA MET A 236 15.35 -15.78 -9.98
C MET A 236 15.17 -17.27 -9.65
N ASP A 237 16.25 -17.95 -9.28
CA ASP A 237 16.34 -19.40 -9.09
C ASP A 237 16.78 -19.81 -7.67
N GLN A 238 16.87 -18.85 -6.76
CA GLN A 238 17.38 -19.03 -5.39
C GLN A 238 16.31 -18.93 -4.30
N PHE A 239 15.03 -18.78 -4.66
CA PHE A 239 13.93 -18.68 -3.71
C PHE A 239 13.65 -20.00 -3.00
N GLY A 240 13.29 -19.92 -1.73
CA GLY A 240 12.82 -21.03 -0.94
C GLY A 240 13.93 -21.94 -0.40
N VAL A 241 13.52 -23.11 0.05
CA VAL A 241 14.41 -24.12 0.65
C VAL A 241 15.53 -24.55 -0.29
N THR A 242 16.74 -24.75 0.23
CA THR A 242 17.91 -25.21 -0.55
C THR A 242 18.18 -26.70 -0.44
N SER A 243 17.68 -27.35 0.62
CA SER A 243 17.84 -28.78 0.82
C SER A 243 17.20 -29.57 -0.34
N PRO A 244 17.92 -30.46 -1.03
CA PRO A 244 17.35 -31.27 -2.12
C PRO A 244 16.13 -32.07 -1.68
N ARG A 245 16.11 -32.54 -0.43
CA ARG A 245 14.96 -33.25 0.14
C ARG A 245 13.73 -32.35 0.26
N LEU A 246 13.90 -31.14 0.80
CA LEU A 246 12.80 -30.20 0.97
C LEU A 246 12.33 -29.60 -0.37
N ARG A 247 13.24 -29.35 -1.32
CA ARG A 247 12.88 -28.87 -2.66
C ARG A 247 11.92 -29.81 -3.41
N ARG A 248 12.04 -31.13 -3.20
CA ARG A 248 11.10 -32.10 -3.78
C ARG A 248 9.71 -32.09 -3.15
N LEU A 249 9.57 -31.50 -1.96
CA LEU A 249 8.32 -31.42 -1.21
C LEU A 249 7.67 -30.04 -1.32
N ALA A 250 8.48 -28.98 -1.38
CA ALA A 250 8.02 -27.62 -1.42
C ALA A 250 7.27 -27.34 -2.72
N ARG A 251 6.08 -26.75 -2.60
CA ARG A 251 5.38 -26.14 -3.73
C ARG A 251 6.04 -24.81 -4.11
N THR A 252 5.66 -24.29 -5.26
CA THR A 252 6.02 -22.94 -5.73
C THR A 252 4.74 -22.17 -6.05
N PRO A 253 4.74 -20.83 -5.93
CA PRO A 253 3.59 -20.04 -6.33
C PRO A 253 3.25 -20.26 -7.79
N GLU A 254 1.97 -20.18 -8.10
CA GLU A 254 1.53 -20.03 -9.49
C GLU A 254 2.15 -18.76 -10.09
N LEU A 255 2.53 -18.81 -11.36
CA LEU A 255 3.07 -17.65 -12.06
C LEU A 255 1.93 -16.87 -12.72
N PRO A 256 1.96 -15.52 -12.70
CA PRO A 256 0.93 -14.72 -13.34
C PRO A 256 0.90 -14.94 -14.84
N GLN A 257 -0.28 -15.13 -15.41
CA GLN A 257 -0.45 -15.22 -16.86
C GLN A 257 -0.43 -13.82 -17.51
N ALA A 258 -0.14 -13.79 -18.81
CA ALA A 258 -0.21 -12.55 -19.59
C ALA A 258 -1.65 -12.02 -19.63
N GLY A 259 -1.88 -10.83 -19.07
CA GLY A 259 -3.20 -10.21 -18.99
C GLY A 259 -3.98 -10.50 -17.70
N GLU A 260 -3.47 -11.38 -16.82
CA GLU A 260 -3.98 -11.53 -15.45
C GLU A 260 -3.51 -10.35 -14.60
N GLY A 261 -4.30 -9.30 -14.48
CA GLY A 261 -3.82 -8.11 -13.80
C GLY A 261 -4.85 -7.03 -13.64
N GLN A 262 -5.97 -7.37 -13.03
CA GLN A 262 -6.83 -6.40 -12.37
C GLN A 262 -7.34 -7.07 -11.10
N GLU A 263 -6.98 -6.52 -9.93
CA GLU A 263 -7.79 -6.68 -8.72
C GLU A 263 -9.26 -6.69 -9.15
N GLN A 264 -10.04 -7.65 -8.65
CA GLN A 264 -11.48 -7.68 -8.92
C GLN A 264 -12.04 -6.31 -8.61
N ALA A 265 -12.36 -5.56 -9.66
CA ALA A 265 -12.80 -4.20 -9.51
C ALA A 265 -14.08 -4.23 -8.70
N SER A 266 -14.11 -3.45 -7.62
CA SER A 266 -15.31 -3.34 -6.80
C SER A 266 -16.49 -2.92 -7.67
N ASN A 267 -17.63 -3.57 -7.43
CA ASN A 267 -18.89 -3.26 -8.10
C ASN A 267 -19.58 -2.03 -7.50
N ARG A 268 -18.98 -1.38 -6.50
CA ARG A 268 -19.55 -0.22 -5.82
C ARG A 268 -19.46 1.02 -6.70
N ASP A 269 -20.50 1.84 -6.63
CA ASP A 269 -20.62 3.08 -7.36
C ASP A 269 -19.51 4.09 -6.96
N ALA A 270 -18.64 4.42 -7.92
CA ALA A 270 -17.46 5.27 -7.74
C ALA A 270 -17.72 6.77 -7.86
N ARG A 271 -18.97 7.21 -8.04
CA ARG A 271 -19.25 8.63 -8.18
C ARG A 271 -18.88 9.41 -6.91
N VAL A 272 -18.39 10.63 -7.14
CA VAL A 272 -18.13 11.61 -6.09
C VAL A 272 -19.26 12.63 -6.08
N VAL A 273 -19.85 12.91 -4.93
CA VAL A 273 -20.96 13.87 -4.77
C VAL A 273 -20.62 14.95 -3.75
N ALA A 274 -21.17 16.15 -3.95
CA ALA A 274 -21.10 17.22 -2.98
C ALA A 274 -22.20 17.07 -1.91
N TRP A 275 -21.86 17.26 -0.64
CA TRP A 275 -22.80 17.27 0.47
C TRP A 275 -22.26 18.15 1.60
N LEU A 276 -23.05 19.16 2.02
CA LEU A 276 -22.65 20.13 3.04
C LEU A 276 -21.28 20.81 2.78
N GLY A 277 -20.97 21.04 1.49
CA GLY A 277 -19.69 21.59 1.05
C GLY A 277 -18.53 20.59 1.01
N ALA A 278 -18.68 19.40 1.62
CA ALA A 278 -17.72 18.30 1.52
C ALA A 278 -17.94 17.46 0.26
N ARG A 279 -16.94 16.63 -0.07
CA ARG A 279 -17.00 15.66 -1.16
C ARG A 279 -17.05 14.24 -0.60
N LEU A 280 -18.03 13.47 -1.04
CA LEU A 280 -18.30 12.11 -0.57
C LEU A 280 -18.22 11.10 -1.70
N LYS A 281 -17.83 9.87 -1.39
CA LYS A 281 -17.97 8.70 -2.27
C LYS A 281 -18.13 7.42 -1.45
N ASN A 282 -18.47 6.32 -2.10
CA ASN A 282 -18.34 5.01 -1.45
C ASN A 282 -16.87 4.69 -1.16
N VAL A 283 -16.61 3.96 -0.07
CA VAL A 283 -15.35 3.21 0.10
C VAL A 283 -15.28 2.16 -1.02
N ILE A 284 -14.15 2.07 -1.72
CA ILE A 284 -13.97 1.19 -2.88
C ILE A 284 -12.60 0.48 -2.83
N GLY A 285 -12.65 -0.85 -2.89
CA GLY A 285 -11.49 -1.75 -2.94
C GLY A 285 -10.80 -1.94 -1.59
N LEU A 286 -9.99 -3.00 -1.53
CA LEU A 286 -9.22 -3.38 -0.34
C LEU A 286 -8.29 -2.28 0.16
N GLY A 287 -7.72 -1.48 -0.75
CA GLY A 287 -6.87 -0.35 -0.37
C GLY A 287 -7.59 0.69 0.49
N GLU A 288 -8.84 1.05 0.16
CA GLU A 288 -9.58 2.05 0.94
C GLU A 288 -10.10 1.49 2.25
N VAL A 289 -10.46 0.21 2.26
CA VAL A 289 -10.78 -0.54 3.49
C VAL A 289 -9.60 -0.51 4.45
N SER A 290 -8.40 -0.88 3.98
CA SER A 290 -7.16 -0.87 4.75
C SER A 290 -6.76 0.54 5.22
N ALA A 291 -6.80 1.53 4.32
CA ALA A 291 -6.45 2.91 4.66
C ALA A 291 -7.36 3.51 5.75
N ALA A 292 -8.64 3.14 5.76
CA ALA A 292 -9.59 3.55 6.79
C ALA A 292 -9.57 2.66 8.03
N GLY A 293 -8.91 1.48 7.98
CA GLY A 293 -8.96 0.45 9.01
C GLY A 293 -10.39 -0.06 9.23
N LEU A 294 -11.12 -0.30 8.15
CA LEU A 294 -12.48 -0.82 8.16
C LEU A 294 -12.48 -2.36 8.15
N PRO A 295 -13.51 -3.00 8.72
CA PRO A 295 -13.65 -4.45 8.67
C PRO A 295 -14.12 -4.97 7.30
N ASP A 296 -14.73 -4.12 6.47
CA ASP A 296 -15.31 -4.51 5.19
C ASP A 296 -15.45 -3.28 4.25
N GLU A 297 -15.73 -3.55 2.97
CA GLU A 297 -15.93 -2.58 1.90
C GLU A 297 -17.31 -1.89 1.99
N ILE A 298 -17.52 -1.18 3.09
CA ILE A 298 -18.77 -0.50 3.41
C ILE A 298 -18.57 0.96 3.76
N GLY A 299 -19.64 1.73 3.68
CA GLY A 299 -19.66 3.11 4.14
C GLY A 299 -19.39 4.13 3.05
N VAL A 300 -19.51 5.39 3.46
CA VAL A 300 -19.33 6.58 2.60
C VAL A 300 -18.15 7.39 3.11
N SER A 301 -17.05 7.37 2.36
CA SER A 301 -15.83 8.10 2.67
C SER A 301 -15.97 9.58 2.36
N ILE A 302 -15.50 10.41 3.29
CA ILE A 302 -15.35 11.86 3.12
C ILE A 302 -13.98 12.12 2.51
N VAL A 303 -13.96 12.52 1.24
CA VAL A 303 -12.72 12.74 0.46
C VAL A 303 -12.09 14.08 0.78
N GLU A 304 -12.92 15.11 0.95
CA GLU A 304 -12.49 16.49 1.13
C GLU A 304 -13.51 17.23 1.99
N VAL A 305 -13.01 18.05 2.91
CA VAL A 305 -13.83 18.96 3.74
C VAL A 305 -13.19 20.35 3.67
N PRO A 306 -13.72 21.25 2.81
CA PRO A 306 -13.20 22.61 2.71
C PRO A 306 -13.35 23.36 4.05
N PRO A 307 -12.33 24.14 4.48
CA PRO A 307 -12.46 25.01 5.64
C PRO A 307 -13.67 25.95 5.52
N GLY A 308 -14.39 26.17 6.63
CA GLY A 308 -15.60 27.01 6.64
C GLY A 308 -16.85 26.38 6.03
N SER A 309 -16.78 25.16 5.47
CA SER A 309 -17.96 24.44 5.01
C SER A 309 -18.88 24.02 6.18
N PRO A 310 -20.19 23.80 5.93
CA PRO A 310 -21.08 23.24 6.95
C PRO A 310 -20.60 21.88 7.50
N ALA A 311 -19.97 21.05 6.65
CA ALA A 311 -19.34 19.81 7.10
C ALA A 311 -18.17 20.05 8.06
N ALA A 312 -17.30 21.05 7.79
CA ALA A 312 -16.22 21.43 8.69
C ALA A 312 -16.75 21.95 10.04
N ALA A 313 -17.78 22.81 10.00
CA ALA A 313 -18.44 23.32 11.21
C ALA A 313 -19.06 22.21 12.07
N ALA A 314 -19.50 21.13 11.43
CA ALA A 314 -20.00 19.92 12.09
C ALA A 314 -18.88 19.00 12.65
N GLY A 315 -17.62 19.37 12.47
CA GLY A 315 -16.47 18.60 12.95
C GLY A 315 -16.10 17.40 12.10
N LEU A 316 -16.64 17.28 10.88
CA LEU A 316 -16.23 16.26 9.91
C LEU A 316 -14.85 16.56 9.33
N ARG A 317 -14.14 15.51 8.96
CA ARG A 317 -12.76 15.56 8.45
C ARG A 317 -12.63 14.69 7.21
N ALA A 318 -11.68 15.04 6.34
CA ALA A 318 -11.29 14.14 5.27
C ALA A 318 -10.74 12.84 5.87
N GLY A 319 -11.14 11.70 5.30
CA GLY A 319 -10.81 10.37 5.81
C GLY A 319 -11.83 9.78 6.78
N ASP A 320 -12.80 10.55 7.27
CA ASP A 320 -13.96 9.97 7.97
C ASP A 320 -14.75 9.06 7.04
N VAL A 321 -15.29 7.96 7.58
CA VAL A 321 -16.24 7.12 6.84
C VAL A 321 -17.57 7.10 7.56
N ILE A 322 -18.63 7.55 6.90
CA ILE A 322 -19.99 7.53 7.45
C ILE A 322 -20.53 6.10 7.34
N LEU A 323 -20.88 5.52 8.49
CA LEU A 323 -21.44 4.16 8.59
C LEU A 323 -22.94 4.19 8.92
N GLU A 324 -23.44 5.29 9.49
CA GLU A 324 -24.84 5.46 9.83
C GLU A 324 -25.29 6.91 9.73
N CYS A 325 -26.56 7.11 9.39
CA CYS A 325 -27.21 8.42 9.41
C CYS A 325 -28.63 8.28 9.99
N ALA A 326 -28.93 9.03 11.04
CA ALA A 326 -30.23 9.03 11.73
C ALA A 326 -30.71 7.62 12.13
N GLY A 327 -29.84 6.80 12.74
CA GLY A 327 -30.20 5.44 13.14
C GLY A 327 -30.28 4.43 11.99
N ARG A 328 -29.95 4.83 10.75
CA ARG A 328 -30.05 3.96 9.56
C ARG A 328 -28.66 3.67 8.97
N PRO A 329 -28.39 2.41 8.58
CA PRO A 329 -27.14 2.05 7.92
C PRO A 329 -26.86 2.91 6.69
N ALA A 330 -25.60 3.30 6.54
CA ALA A 330 -25.08 4.06 5.41
C ALA A 330 -24.01 3.23 4.67
N HIS A 331 -24.29 1.96 4.37
CA HIS A 331 -23.32 1.07 3.71
C HIS A 331 -22.97 1.54 2.30
N GLU A 332 -23.82 2.36 1.68
CA GLU A 332 -23.61 2.95 0.37
C GLU A 332 -24.13 4.40 0.31
N LEU A 333 -23.59 5.17 -0.64
CA LEU A 333 -23.90 6.57 -0.87
C LEU A 333 -25.40 6.82 -1.07
N GLY A 334 -26.08 5.94 -1.81
CA GLY A 334 -27.52 6.04 -2.01
C GLY A 334 -28.31 5.89 -0.70
N GLN A 335 -27.87 5.00 0.20
CA GLN A 335 -28.50 4.79 1.51
C GLN A 335 -28.30 6.02 2.40
N PHE A 336 -27.07 6.52 2.47
CA PHE A 336 -26.73 7.74 3.20
C PHE A 336 -27.57 8.94 2.75
N LEU A 337 -27.57 9.24 1.45
CA LEU A 337 -28.30 10.40 0.91
C LEU A 337 -29.81 10.29 1.15
N ARG A 338 -30.39 9.09 1.07
CA ARG A 338 -31.82 8.87 1.39
C ARG A 338 -32.10 9.09 2.87
N ALA A 339 -31.26 8.58 3.77
CA ALA A 339 -31.40 8.77 5.21
C ALA A 339 -31.30 10.26 5.58
N TRP A 340 -30.29 10.96 5.06
CA TRP A 340 -30.09 12.40 5.26
C TRP A 340 -31.29 13.23 4.77
N ARG A 341 -31.84 12.92 3.58
CA ARG A 341 -33.00 13.64 3.03
C ARG A 341 -34.23 13.53 3.92
N ARG A 342 -34.48 12.35 4.49
CA ARG A 342 -35.64 12.06 5.36
C ARG A 342 -35.51 12.64 6.76
N ALA A 343 -34.28 12.81 7.26
CA ALA A 343 -34.04 13.40 8.56
C ALA A 343 -34.33 14.91 8.57
N SER A 344 -34.74 15.42 9.73
CA SER A 344 -35.00 16.83 10.01
C SER A 344 -34.36 17.24 11.34
N GLY A 345 -34.11 18.55 11.51
CA GLY A 345 -33.49 19.08 12.72
C GLY A 345 -32.06 18.57 12.92
N THR A 346 -31.76 18.10 14.13
CA THR A 346 -30.43 17.57 14.48
C THR A 346 -30.34 16.09 14.14
N VAL A 347 -29.41 15.76 13.24
CA VAL A 347 -29.18 14.42 12.71
C VAL A 347 -27.93 13.84 13.37
N SER A 348 -28.04 12.64 13.94
CA SER A 348 -26.86 11.88 14.40
C SER A 348 -26.23 11.12 13.22
N LEU A 349 -24.91 11.21 13.10
CA LEU A 349 -24.08 10.40 12.22
C LEU A 349 -23.15 9.54 13.06
N ARG A 350 -23.10 8.24 12.77
CA ARG A 350 -22.03 7.37 13.25
C ARG A 350 -20.97 7.29 12.17
N ILE A 351 -19.79 7.81 12.49
CA ILE A 351 -18.64 7.80 11.59
C ILE A 351 -17.54 6.89 12.14
N TRP A 352 -16.70 6.41 11.24
CA TRP A 352 -15.45 5.74 11.53
C TRP A 352 -14.31 6.75 11.33
N ARG A 353 -13.54 6.99 12.38
CA ARG A 353 -12.40 7.91 12.39
C ARG A 353 -11.29 7.28 13.23
N ASP A 354 -10.07 7.26 12.69
CA ASP A 354 -8.89 6.75 13.40
C ASP A 354 -9.15 5.35 14.00
N GLN A 355 -9.75 4.47 13.20
CA GLN A 355 -10.14 3.10 13.56
C GLN A 355 -11.14 2.99 14.73
N LYS A 356 -11.93 4.04 14.96
CA LYS A 356 -12.92 4.10 16.06
C LYS A 356 -14.25 4.65 15.57
N SER A 357 -15.32 4.15 16.19
CA SER A 357 -16.65 4.72 16.01
C SER A 357 -16.77 6.04 16.79
N VAL A 358 -17.17 7.10 16.10
CA VAL A 358 -17.44 8.42 16.68
C VAL A 358 -18.85 8.84 16.29
N GLU A 359 -19.62 9.35 17.25
CA GLU A 359 -20.93 9.93 16.98
C GLU A 359 -20.82 11.45 16.84
N LEU A 360 -21.33 12.00 15.75
CA LEU A 360 -21.42 13.44 15.51
C LEU A 360 -22.87 13.85 15.31
N LYS A 361 -23.24 15.01 15.85
CA LYS A 361 -24.57 15.59 15.66
C LYS A 361 -24.47 16.78 14.74
N ILE A 362 -25.28 16.77 13.68
CA ILE A 362 -25.29 17.80 12.65
C ILE A 362 -26.69 18.39 12.55
N THR A 363 -26.82 19.69 12.78
CA THR A 363 -28.07 20.39 12.51
C THR A 363 -28.20 20.61 11.01
N LYS A 364 -29.25 20.06 10.41
CA LYS A 364 -29.54 20.24 9.00
C LYS A 364 -29.89 21.71 8.76
N PRO A 365 -29.22 22.38 7.81
CA PRO A 365 -29.45 23.80 7.51
C PRO A 365 -30.80 24.06 6.88
#